data_AF-A0A847NEH9-F1
#
_entry.id   AF-A0A847NEH9-F1
#
_cell.length_a   1.000
_cell.length_b   1.000
_cell.length_c   1.000
_cell.angle_alpha   90.00
_cell.angle_beta   90.00
_cell.angle_gamma   90.00
#
_symmetry.space_group_name_H-M   'P 1'
#
loop_
_entity.id
_entity.type
_entity.pdbx_description
1 polymer ?
#
loop_
_entity_poly.entity_id
_entity_poly.type
_entity_poly.pdbx_seq_one_letter_code
_entity_poly.pdbx_strand_id
1 'polypeptide(L)' 'MTVTVTAELAEVNENMLSFEITAYDEIGRIGTGYHVRQIVNYDILMKRVDERIGMLENRP' A
#
# COMPACT_ATOMS: atom_id res chain seq x y z
N MET A 1 -8.58 20.83 -12.53
CA MET A 1 -7.81 20.69 -11.29
C MET A 1 -7.11 19.34 -11.34
N THR A 2 -5.80 19.36 -11.49
CA THR A 2 -4.92 18.21 -11.61
C THR A 2 -4.12 18.08 -10.33
N VAL A 3 -4.21 16.93 -9.67
CA VAL A 3 -3.38 16.61 -8.50
C VAL A 3 -2.25 15.69 -8.95
N THR A 4 -1.02 16.09 -8.66
CA THR A 4 0.18 15.28 -8.89
C THR A 4 0.66 14.69 -7.58
N VAL A 5 0.93 13.39 -7.56
CA VAL A 5 1.43 12.69 -6.37
C VAL A 5 2.76 12.05 -6.69
N THR A 6 3.77 12.32 -5.87
CA THR A 6 5.09 11.67 -5.91
C THR A 6 5.19 10.70 -4.75
N ALA A 7 5.73 9.50 -5.01
CA ALA A 7 6.06 8.52 -3.99
C ALA A 7 7.55 8.19 -4.10
N GLU A 8 8.30 8.47 -3.05
CA GLU A 8 9.74 8.26 -2.95
C GLU A 8 10.03 7.08 -2.03
N LEU A 9 10.89 6.15 -2.45
CA LEU A 9 11.32 5.04 -1.61
C LEU A 9 12.36 5.55 -0.60
N ALA A 10 11.92 5.73 0.65
CA ALA A 10 12.73 6.29 1.72
C ALA A 10 13.61 5.23 2.41
N GLU A 11 13.13 3.98 2.53
CA GLU A 11 13.85 2.90 3.19
C GLU A 11 13.52 1.52 2.60
N VAL A 12 14.52 0.65 2.55
CA VAL A 12 14.38 -0.78 2.27
C VAL A 12 14.91 -1.56 3.47
N ASN A 13 14.03 -2.30 4.14
CA ASN A 13 14.37 -3.17 5.25
C ASN A 13 13.85 -4.59 4.97
N GLU A 14 14.75 -5.48 4.56
CA GLU A 14 14.43 -6.83 4.10
C GLU A 14 13.34 -6.82 3.01
N ASN A 15 12.13 -7.29 3.32
CA ASN A 15 10.98 -7.30 2.41
C ASN A 15 10.00 -6.14 2.65
N MET A 16 10.34 -5.19 3.52
CA MET A 16 9.55 -4.00 3.82
C MET A 16 10.12 -2.77 3.08
N LEU A 17 9.25 -2.09 2.35
CA LEU A 17 9.56 -0.88 1.59
C LEU A 17 8.76 0.29 2.18
N SER A 18 9.47 1.33 2.62
CA SER A 18 8.87 2.53 3.20
C SER A 18 8.88 3.67 2.18
N PHE A 19 7.73 4.29 1.95
CA PHE A 19 7.56 5.36 0.99
C PHE A 19 7.10 6.65 1.65
N GLU A 20 7.76 7.75 1.29
CA GLU A 20 7.27 9.10 1.53
C GLU A 20 6.47 9.58 0.32
N ILE A 21 5.25 10.04 0.56
CA ILE A 21 4.33 10.45 -0.49
C ILE A 21 4.07 11.95 -0.33
N THR A 22 4.13 12.70 -1.41
CA THR A 22 3.78 14.13 -1.43
C THR A 22 2.81 14.42 -2.56
N ALA A 23 1.74 15.16 -2.27
CA ALA A 23 0.72 15.56 -3.23
C ALA A 23 0.76 17.08 -3.46
N TYR A 24 0.60 17.47 -4.71
CA TYR A 24 0.60 18.87 -5.18
C TYR A 24 -0.61 19.12 -6.09
N ASP A 25 -1.17 20.33 -6.03
CA ASP A 25 -2.06 20.89 -7.05
C ASP A 25 -1.32 21.96 -7.88
N GLU A 26 -2.05 22.75 -8.67
CA GLU A 26 -1.47 23.82 -9.48
C GLU A 26 -0.90 24.99 -8.65
N ILE A 27 -1.23 25.10 -7.37
CA ILE A 27 -0.80 26.18 -6.47
C ILE A 27 0.39 25.73 -5.62
N GLY A 28 0.40 24.49 -5.16
CA GLY A 28 1.50 23.96 -4.36
C GLY A 28 1.21 22.63 -3.67
N ARG A 29 1.95 22.36 -2.59
CA ARG A 29 1.81 21.11 -1.84
C ARG A 29 0.51 21.11 -1.06
N ILE A 30 -0.31 20.07 -1.24
CA ILE A 30 -1.60 19.91 -0.58
C ILE A 30 -1.61 18.78 0.46
N GLY A 31 -0.61 17.89 0.45
CA GLY A 31 -0.56 16.81 1.41
C GLY A 31 0.74 16.01 1.41
N THR A 32 0.93 15.27 2.49
CA THR A 32 2.01 14.30 2.67
C THR A 32 1.43 13.00 3.21
N GLY A 33 2.10 11.88 2.94
CA GLY A 33 1.72 10.58 3.43
C GLY A 33 2.94 9.70 3.64
N TYR A 34 2.76 8.66 4.45
CA TYR A 34 3.74 7.62 4.65
C TYR A 34 3.07 6.28 4.37
N HIS A 35 3.73 5.41 3.60
CA HIS A 35 3.16 4.13 3.21
C HIS A 35 4.22 3.04 3.26
N VAL A 36 3.88 1.92 3.88
CA VAL A 36 4.77 0.76 3.97
C VAL A 36 4.17 -0.38 3.15
N ARG A 37 4.99 -1.00 2.32
CA ARG A 37 4.63 -2.16 1.49
C ARG A 37 5.51 -3.34 1.87
N GLN A 38 4.89 -4.49 2.08
CA GLN A 38 5.61 -5.75 2.20
C GLN A 38 5.63 -6.48 0.86
N ILE A 39 6.81 -6.92 0.42
CA ILE A 39 6.96 -7.86 -0.69
C ILE A 39 6.59 -9.24 -0.17
N VAL A 40 5.58 -9.84 -0.77
CA VAL A 40 5.05 -11.16 -0.39
C VAL A 40 4.98 -12.08 -1.61
N ASN A 41 5.02 -13.39 -1.37
CA ASN A 41 4.73 -14.37 -2.40
C ASN A 41 3.23 -14.35 -2.72
N TYR A 42 2.90 -14.23 -4.01
CA TYR A 42 1.52 -14.11 -4.50
C TYR A 42 0.65 -15.33 -4.16
N ASP A 43 1.16 -16.54 -4.39
CA ASP A 43 0.40 -17.78 -4.17
C ASP A 43 0.06 -17.96 -2.69
N ILE A 44 1.01 -17.64 -1.80
CA ILE A 44 0.78 -17.67 -0.35
C ILE A 44 -0.27 -16.62 0.05
N LEU A 45 -0.23 -15.42 -0.53
CA LEU A 45 -1.21 -14.37 -0.25
C LEU A 45 -2.61 -14.82 -0.69
N MET A 46 -2.76 -15.34 -1.91
CA MET A 46 -4.06 -15.77 -2.43
C MET A 46 -4.64 -16.94 -1.66
N LYS A 47 -3.82 -17.92 -1.26
CA LYS A 47 -4.26 -19.00 -0.38
C LYS A 47 -4.84 -18.47 0.95
N ARG A 48 -4.20 -17.47 1.57
CA ARG A 48 -4.71 -16.84 2.80
C ARG A 48 -6.00 -16.06 2.58
N VAL A 49 -6.18 -15.45 1.40
CA VAL A 49 -7.43 -14.79 1.01
C VAL A 49 -8.56 -15.81 0.92
N ASP A 50 -8.35 -16.93 0.21
CA ASP A 50 -9.35 -17.98 0.05
C ASP A 50 -9.75 -18.61 1.40
N GLU A 51 -8.76 -18.91 2.25
CA GLU A 51 -8.99 -19.40 3.62
C GLU A 51 -9.85 -18.42 4.43
N ARG A 52 -9.57 -17.11 4.32
CA ARG A 52 -10.33 -16.08 5.03
C ARG A 52 -11.76 -15.94 4.51
N ILE A 53 -11.97 -15.97 3.20
CA ILE A 53 -13.30 -15.88 2.58
C ILE A 53 -14.14 -17.10 2.99
N GLY A 54 -13.58 -18.31 2.91
CA GLY A 54 -14.27 -19.52 3.34
C GLY A 54 -14.68 -19.50 4.82
N MET A 55 -13.90 -18.86 5.70
CA MET A 55 -14.30 -18.65 7.10
C MET A 55 -15.48 -17.68 7.27
N LEU A 56 -15.64 -16.71 6.39
CA LEU A 56 -16.74 -15.73 6.46
C LEU A 56 -18.06 -16.32 5.94
N GLU A 57 -18.01 -17.13 4.89
CA GLU A 57 -19.20 -17.79 4.32
C GLU A 57 -19.79 -18.85 5.25
N ASN A 58 -18.96 -19.43 6.13
CA ASN A 58 -19.37 -20.43 7.12
C ASN A 58 -19.84 -19.84 8.46
N ARG A 59 -20.03 -18.51 8.56
CA ARG A 59 -20.65 -17.88 9.73
C ARG A 59 -22.18 -17.86 9.57
N PRO A 60 -22.96 -18.30 10.58
CA PRO A 60 -24.42 -18.27 10.53
C PRO A 60 -24.99 -16.84 10.48
#